data_AF-A0A350PJ44-F1
#
_entry.id   AF-A0A350PJ44-F1
#
_cell.length_a   1.000
_cell.length_b   1.000
_cell.length_c   1.000
_cell.angle_alpha   90.00
_cell.angle_beta   90.00
_cell.angle_gamma   90.00
#
_symmetry.space_group_name_H-M   'P 1'
#
loop_
_entity.id
_entity.type
_entity.pdbx_description
1 polymer ?
#
loop_
_entity_poly.entity_id
_entity_poly.type
_entity_poly.pdbx_seq_one_letter_code
_entity_poly.pdbx_strand_id
1 'polypeptide(L)'
;EYSSMLGMPIINHEEDLELSRPGHMNEGRVSTRLGLDGTPSIAEETMIARDILLAEYTGGHIHVAHISTKGAVDLVREGKKKGINVTTEVCAHHFDLTDEEIEKQKFNTNFKMHPPLRTQEDVDAMIEGLVDGTIDVICTDH
;
A
#
# COMPACT_ATOMS: atom_id res chain seq x y z
N GLU A 1 -19.13 6.75 9.82
CA GLU A 1 -20.32 7.61 10.08
C GLU A 1 -19.99 8.89 10.83
N TYR A 2 -19.34 8.86 12.02
CA TYR A 2 -19.00 10.10 12.74
C TYR A 2 -18.08 11.04 11.96
N SER A 3 -17.08 10.50 11.25
CA SER A 3 -16.18 11.29 10.39
C SER A 3 -16.93 12.06 9.31
N SER A 4 -17.94 11.43 8.70
CA SER A 4 -18.81 12.04 7.68
C SER A 4 -19.58 13.24 8.21
N MET A 5 -20.03 13.20 9.48
CA MET A 5 -20.72 14.34 10.11
C MET A 5 -19.81 15.57 10.26
N LEU A 6 -18.50 15.34 10.36
CA LEU A 6 -17.48 16.38 10.48
C LEU A 6 -16.83 16.76 9.14
N GLY A 7 -17.19 16.07 8.05
CA GLY A 7 -16.55 16.25 6.75
C GLY A 7 -15.06 15.90 6.72
N MET A 8 -14.62 15.00 7.60
CA MET A 8 -13.20 14.63 7.75
C MET A 8 -12.92 13.23 7.17
N PRO A 9 -11.75 13.01 6.54
CA PRO A 9 -11.32 11.68 6.14
C PRO A 9 -10.95 10.82 7.34
N ILE A 10 -11.06 9.51 7.17
CA ILE A 10 -10.33 8.52 7.97
C ILE A 10 -9.08 8.13 7.17
N ILE A 11 -7.92 8.26 7.77
CA ILE A 11 -6.63 7.88 7.16
C ILE A 11 -6.12 6.64 7.88
N ASN A 12 -5.89 5.55 7.16
CA ASN A 12 -5.47 4.29 7.74
C ASN A 12 -4.13 3.83 7.15
N HIS A 13 -3.28 3.32 8.04
CA HIS A 13 -2.22 2.39 7.69
C HIS A 13 -2.85 1.01 7.49
N GLU A 14 -2.89 0.54 6.25
CA GLU A 14 -3.63 -0.67 5.88
C GLU A 14 -2.75 -1.91 6.07
N GLU A 15 -2.94 -2.58 7.20
CA GLU A 15 -2.17 -3.76 7.58
C GLU A 15 -3.02 -4.76 8.38
N ASP A 16 -3.12 -5.99 7.87
CA ASP A 16 -3.58 -7.13 8.64
C ASP A 16 -2.38 -7.73 9.40
N LEU A 17 -2.39 -7.58 10.72
CA LEU A 17 -1.28 -7.99 11.60
C LEU A 17 -1.06 -9.49 11.69
N GLU A 18 -2.10 -10.30 11.45
CA GLU A 18 -1.98 -11.77 11.47
C GLU A 18 -1.35 -12.28 10.16
N LEU A 19 -1.54 -11.54 9.07
CA LEU A 19 -0.92 -11.83 7.78
C LEU A 19 0.48 -11.22 7.66
N SER A 20 0.73 -10.05 8.27
CA SER A 20 1.98 -9.31 8.06
C SER A 20 3.15 -9.80 8.91
N ARG A 21 2.87 -10.36 10.09
CA ARG A 21 3.89 -10.73 11.08
C ARG A 21 4.36 -12.18 10.91
N PRO A 22 5.66 -12.46 11.13
CA PRO A 22 6.72 -11.56 11.59
C PRO A 22 7.49 -10.87 10.45
N GLY A 23 6.89 -10.68 9.27
CA GLY A 23 7.56 -10.23 8.05
C GLY A 23 8.46 -8.99 8.23
N HIS A 24 9.55 -8.97 7.46
CA HIS A 24 10.59 -7.94 7.53
C HIS A 24 10.88 -7.26 6.19
N MET A 25 10.35 -7.81 5.10
CA MET A 25 10.46 -7.32 3.74
C MET A 25 9.32 -7.91 2.89
N ASN A 26 9.28 -7.63 1.60
CA ASN A 26 8.29 -8.24 0.71
C ASN A 26 8.39 -9.77 0.67
N GLU A 27 7.25 -10.46 0.79
CA GLU A 27 7.16 -11.89 0.50
C GLU A 27 7.31 -12.14 -1.01
N GLY A 28 8.33 -12.91 -1.39
CA GLY A 28 8.61 -13.17 -2.80
C GLY A 28 9.96 -13.83 -3.04
N ARG A 29 10.46 -13.67 -4.26
CA ARG A 29 11.72 -14.31 -4.70
C ARG A 29 12.91 -13.84 -3.87
N VAL A 30 12.96 -12.54 -3.52
CA VAL A 30 14.10 -11.97 -2.77
C VAL A 30 14.13 -12.49 -1.34
N SER A 31 13.02 -12.40 -0.59
CA SER A 31 12.94 -12.92 0.78
C SER A 31 13.23 -14.41 0.86
N THR A 32 12.76 -15.19 -0.12
CA THR A 32 13.08 -16.63 -0.23
C THR A 32 14.57 -16.88 -0.39
N ARG A 33 15.27 -16.13 -1.27
CA ARG A 33 16.72 -16.27 -1.47
C ARG A 33 17.52 -15.86 -0.24
N LEU A 34 17.07 -14.83 0.46
CA LEU A 34 17.73 -14.27 1.63
C LEU A 34 17.40 -15.04 2.92
N GLY A 35 16.38 -15.90 2.92
CA GLY A 35 15.91 -16.62 4.10
C GLY A 35 15.26 -15.72 5.14
N LEU A 36 14.61 -14.64 4.70
CA LEU A 36 13.92 -13.68 5.57
C LEU A 36 12.40 -13.92 5.54
N ASP A 37 11.74 -13.72 6.68
CA ASP A 37 10.28 -13.71 6.74
C ASP A 37 9.74 -12.53 5.92
N GLY A 38 8.82 -12.84 5.00
CA GLY A 38 8.19 -11.87 4.12
C GLY A 38 6.81 -11.43 4.65
N THR A 39 6.42 -10.21 4.34
CA THR A 39 5.06 -9.70 4.46
C THR A 39 4.39 -9.86 3.10
N PRO A 40 3.30 -10.63 2.96
CA PRO A 40 2.62 -10.81 1.69
C PRO A 40 1.81 -9.56 1.28
N SER A 41 1.57 -9.37 -0.01
CA SER A 41 0.78 -8.23 -0.53
C SER A 41 -0.65 -8.22 0.03
N ILE A 42 -1.23 -9.40 0.24
CA ILE A 42 -2.60 -9.57 0.75
C ILE A 42 -2.80 -8.97 2.15
N ALA A 43 -1.73 -8.77 2.94
CA ALA A 43 -1.81 -8.11 4.24
C ALA A 43 -2.24 -6.64 4.13
N GLU A 44 -1.85 -5.96 3.04
CA GLU A 44 -2.28 -4.60 2.72
C GLU A 44 -3.63 -4.61 1.98
N GLU A 45 -3.73 -5.42 0.93
CA GLU A 45 -4.89 -5.43 0.03
C GLU A 45 -6.20 -5.80 0.73
N THR A 46 -6.17 -6.72 1.69
CA THR A 46 -7.38 -7.15 2.42
C THR A 46 -8.00 -6.00 3.22
N MET A 47 -7.16 -5.17 3.81
CA MET A 47 -7.59 -4.06 4.66
C MET A 47 -8.15 -2.92 3.81
N ILE A 48 -7.50 -2.61 2.70
CA ILE A 48 -8.00 -1.66 1.68
C ILE A 48 -9.37 -2.12 1.15
N ALA A 49 -9.49 -3.40 0.77
CA ALA A 49 -10.75 -3.93 0.25
C ALA A 49 -11.89 -3.81 1.29
N ARG A 50 -11.59 -4.14 2.55
CA ARG A 50 -12.54 -3.98 3.66
C ARG A 50 -12.96 -2.53 3.82
N ASP A 51 -12.01 -1.60 3.83
CA ASP A 51 -12.29 -0.20 4.12
C ASP A 51 -13.01 0.49 2.96
N ILE A 52 -12.74 0.11 1.71
CA ILE A 52 -13.53 0.53 0.54
C ILE A 52 -15.00 0.09 0.68
N LEU A 53 -15.27 -1.14 1.12
CA LEU A 53 -16.64 -1.62 1.34
C LEU A 53 -17.33 -0.87 2.48
N LEU A 54 -16.59 -0.54 3.55
CA LEU A 54 -17.13 0.28 4.65
C LEU A 54 -17.41 1.72 4.20
N ALA A 55 -16.55 2.30 3.37
CA ALA A 55 -16.77 3.62 2.78
C ALA A 55 -17.98 3.63 1.84
N GLU A 56 -18.14 2.60 1.01
CA GLU A 56 -19.32 2.41 0.15
C GLU A 56 -20.61 2.35 0.98
N TYR A 57 -20.61 1.56 2.07
CA TYR A 57 -21.77 1.42 2.93
C TYR A 57 -22.12 2.70 3.70
N THR A 58 -21.10 3.41 4.21
CA THR A 58 -21.30 4.57 5.10
C THR A 58 -21.33 5.92 4.37
N GLY A 59 -20.93 5.97 3.10
CA GLY A 59 -20.66 7.21 2.37
C GLY A 59 -19.50 8.03 2.94
N GLY A 60 -18.65 7.43 3.76
CA GLY A 60 -17.49 8.08 4.36
C GLY A 60 -16.36 8.34 3.36
N HIS A 61 -15.42 9.21 3.74
CA HIS A 61 -14.17 9.41 3.02
C HIS A 61 -13.05 8.61 3.70
N ILE A 62 -12.41 7.72 2.95
CA ILE A 62 -11.20 7.02 3.38
C ILE A 62 -9.99 7.49 2.58
N HIS A 63 -8.83 7.55 3.24
CA HIS A 63 -7.53 7.76 2.63
C HIS A 63 -6.61 6.59 2.97
N VAL A 64 -6.12 5.90 1.95
CA VAL A 64 -5.15 4.80 2.09
C VAL A 64 -3.76 5.41 2.16
N ALA A 65 -3.08 5.22 3.31
CA ALA A 65 -1.71 5.69 3.49
C ALA A 65 -0.71 4.81 2.71
N HIS A 66 0.35 5.45 2.19
CA HIS A 66 1.56 4.84 1.62
C HIS A 66 1.36 3.47 0.93
N ILE A 67 0.50 3.42 -0.10
CA ILE A 67 0.16 2.18 -0.82
C ILE A 67 1.40 1.56 -1.48
N SER A 68 1.52 0.22 -1.49
CA SER A 68 2.74 -0.43 -1.98
C SER A 68 2.52 -1.51 -3.02
N THR A 69 1.29 -2.02 -3.17
CA THR A 69 1.02 -3.19 -4.02
C THR A 69 0.21 -2.84 -5.27
N LYS A 70 0.45 -3.54 -6.37
CA LYS A 70 -0.38 -3.42 -7.58
C LYS A 70 -1.86 -3.69 -7.31
N GLY A 71 -2.15 -4.74 -6.53
CA GLY A 71 -3.52 -5.11 -6.17
C GLY A 71 -4.24 -4.00 -5.39
N ALA A 72 -3.53 -3.31 -4.51
CA ALA A 72 -4.06 -2.16 -3.79
C ALA A 72 -4.39 -0.99 -4.74
N VAL A 73 -3.53 -0.68 -5.71
CA VAL A 73 -3.82 0.34 -6.73
C VAL A 73 -5.07 -0.04 -7.52
N ASP A 74 -5.20 -1.30 -7.93
CA ASP A 74 -6.39 -1.81 -8.61
C ASP A 74 -7.65 -1.66 -7.75
N LEU A 75 -7.59 -1.98 -6.46
CA LEU A 75 -8.71 -1.81 -5.53
C LEU A 75 -9.15 -0.34 -5.43
N VAL A 76 -8.21 0.58 -5.25
CA VAL A 76 -8.51 2.03 -5.21
C VAL A 76 -9.10 2.49 -6.55
N ARG A 77 -8.54 2.06 -7.68
CA ARG A 77 -9.03 2.38 -9.02
C ARG A 77 -10.48 1.94 -9.22
N GLU A 78 -10.81 0.70 -8.82
CA GLU A 78 -12.16 0.18 -8.89
C GLU A 78 -13.11 0.90 -7.92
N GLY A 79 -12.64 1.25 -6.72
CA GLY A 79 -13.40 2.07 -5.76
C GLY A 79 -13.79 3.43 -6.36
N LYS A 80 -12.80 4.14 -6.94
CA LYS A 80 -13.03 5.42 -7.62
C LYS A 80 -13.99 5.29 -8.80
N LYS A 81 -13.87 4.24 -9.63
CA LYS A 81 -14.81 3.98 -10.75
C LYS A 81 -16.26 3.81 -10.29
N LYS A 82 -16.48 3.25 -9.10
CA LYS A 82 -17.81 3.11 -8.49
C LYS A 82 -18.33 4.40 -7.84
N GLY A 83 -17.54 5.47 -7.83
CA GLY A 83 -17.88 6.72 -7.16
C GLY A 83 -17.74 6.67 -5.64
N ILE A 84 -17.02 5.68 -5.10
CA ILE A 84 -16.70 5.62 -3.67
C ILE A 84 -15.67 6.71 -3.37
N ASN A 85 -15.86 7.42 -2.26
CA ASN A 85 -14.95 8.49 -1.85
C ASN A 85 -13.69 7.91 -1.18
N VAL A 86 -12.79 7.41 -2.02
CA VAL A 86 -11.49 6.85 -1.64
C VAL A 86 -10.38 7.65 -2.32
N THR A 87 -9.37 8.03 -1.54
CA THR A 87 -8.12 8.58 -2.03
C THR A 87 -6.95 7.76 -1.51
N THR A 88 -5.78 7.88 -2.13
CA THR A 88 -4.57 7.20 -1.67
C THR A 88 -3.33 8.04 -1.93
N GLU A 89 -2.29 7.79 -1.15
CA GLU A 89 -0.95 8.33 -1.36
C GLU A 89 0.07 7.22 -1.62
N VAL A 90 1.22 7.59 -2.16
CA VAL A 90 2.38 6.71 -2.35
C VAL A 90 3.66 7.41 -1.90
N CYS A 91 4.61 6.66 -1.37
CA CYS A 91 5.91 7.21 -0.98
C CYS A 91 6.96 7.14 -2.08
N ALA A 92 7.89 8.09 -2.07
CA ALA A 92 8.98 8.18 -3.05
C ALA A 92 9.77 6.89 -3.20
N HIS A 93 10.02 6.20 -2.08
CA HIS A 93 10.75 4.95 -2.09
C HIS A 93 9.94 3.78 -2.70
N HIS A 94 8.60 3.83 -2.71
CA HIS A 94 7.76 2.76 -3.30
C HIS A 94 7.57 2.86 -4.81
N PHE A 95 7.90 4.00 -5.44
CA PHE A 95 7.90 4.13 -6.92
C PHE A 95 9.30 4.31 -7.52
N ASP A 96 10.35 4.23 -6.70
CA ASP A 96 11.76 4.33 -7.11
C ASP A 96 12.54 3.04 -6.83
N LEU A 97 12.25 2.34 -5.73
CA LEU A 97 13.03 1.20 -5.26
C LEU A 97 12.19 -0.09 -5.22
N THR A 98 12.88 -1.23 -5.34
CA THR A 98 12.30 -2.59 -5.25
C THR A 98 12.93 -3.39 -4.11
N ASP A 99 12.30 -4.52 -3.78
CA ASP A 99 12.80 -5.49 -2.81
C ASP A 99 14.21 -6.03 -3.14
N GLU A 100 14.61 -6.00 -4.42
CA GLU A 100 15.96 -6.37 -4.85
C GLU A 100 17.07 -5.52 -4.21
N GLU A 101 16.77 -4.27 -3.83
CA GLU A 101 17.76 -3.39 -3.19
C GLU A 101 18.23 -3.97 -1.85
N ILE A 102 17.40 -4.72 -1.14
CA ILE A 102 17.76 -5.35 0.14
C ILE A 102 18.90 -6.37 -0.07
N GLU A 103 18.83 -7.15 -1.16
CA GLU A 103 19.88 -8.10 -1.54
C GLU A 103 21.14 -7.37 -2.02
N LYS A 104 21.00 -6.39 -2.93
CA LYS A 104 22.12 -5.61 -3.48
C LYS A 104 22.91 -4.89 -2.38
N GLN A 105 22.22 -4.43 -1.34
CA GLN A 105 22.78 -3.66 -0.24
C GLN A 105 23.16 -4.52 0.97
N LYS A 106 23.16 -5.85 0.83
CA LYS A 106 23.60 -6.81 1.86
C LYS A 106 22.89 -6.63 3.20
N PHE A 107 21.55 -6.67 3.21
CA PHE A 107 20.73 -6.61 4.44
C PHE A 107 20.81 -5.27 5.19
N ASN A 108 21.09 -4.17 4.50
CA ASN A 108 21.12 -2.85 5.12
C ASN A 108 19.70 -2.44 5.59
N THR A 109 19.55 -2.19 6.90
CA THR A 109 18.27 -1.82 7.51
C THR A 109 17.72 -0.47 7.05
N ASN A 110 18.50 0.35 6.34
CA ASN A 110 18.00 1.57 5.69
C ASN A 110 16.97 1.27 4.59
N PHE A 111 16.88 0.02 4.11
CA PHE A 111 15.89 -0.43 3.12
C PHE A 111 14.72 -1.18 3.78
N LYS A 112 14.59 -1.09 5.11
CA LYS A 112 13.50 -1.69 5.88
C LYS A 112 12.51 -0.61 6.32
N MET A 113 11.31 -0.62 5.76
CA MET A 113 10.17 0.23 6.10
C MET A 113 8.86 -0.58 6.03
N HIS A 114 7.73 0.02 6.42
CA HIS A 114 6.40 -0.60 6.38
C HIS A 114 5.39 0.36 5.73
N PRO A 115 4.73 -0.04 4.63
CA PRO A 115 4.87 -1.32 3.92
C PRO A 115 6.25 -1.48 3.27
N PRO A 116 6.74 -2.72 3.05
CA PRO A 116 8.09 -2.95 2.54
C PRO A 116 8.21 -2.54 1.06
N LEU A 117 9.44 -2.32 0.59
CA LEU A 117 9.72 -2.27 -0.85
C LEU A 117 9.24 -3.57 -1.50
N ARG A 118 8.47 -3.46 -2.59
CA ARG A 118 7.83 -4.58 -3.30
C ARG A 118 8.54 -4.91 -4.62
N THR A 119 7.89 -5.65 -5.50
CA THR A 119 8.49 -6.07 -6.77
C THR A 119 8.51 -4.92 -7.80
N GLN A 120 9.21 -5.12 -8.92
CA GLN A 120 9.16 -4.16 -10.03
C GLN A 120 7.75 -3.98 -10.59
N GLU A 121 6.93 -5.03 -10.59
CA GLU A 121 5.53 -4.95 -11.06
C GLU A 121 4.70 -4.00 -10.18
N ASP A 122 4.97 -4.00 -8.87
CA ASP A 122 4.31 -3.09 -7.94
C ASP A 122 4.78 -1.63 -8.15
N VAL A 123 6.08 -1.43 -8.36
CA VAL A 123 6.65 -0.10 -8.71
C VAL A 123 6.02 0.45 -9.99
N ASP A 124 5.94 -0.36 -11.03
CA ASP A 124 5.33 0.02 -12.31
C ASP A 124 3.85 0.41 -12.10
N ALA A 125 3.12 -0.33 -11.26
CA ALA A 125 1.74 -0.01 -10.91
C ALA A 125 1.60 1.30 -10.12
N MET A 126 2.56 1.64 -9.24
CA MET A 126 2.59 2.95 -8.57
C MET A 126 2.78 4.09 -9.58
N ILE A 127 3.69 3.91 -10.53
CA ILE A 127 3.95 4.91 -11.58
C ILE A 127 2.70 5.10 -12.44
N GLU A 128 2.08 3.99 -12.89
CA GLU A 128 0.84 4.04 -13.66
C GLU A 128 -0.31 4.69 -12.86
N GLY A 129 -0.44 4.35 -11.58
CA GLY A 129 -1.45 4.92 -10.68
C GLY A 129 -1.27 6.43 -10.45
N LEU A 130 -0.03 6.92 -10.40
CA LEU A 130 0.26 8.37 -10.37
C LEU A 130 -0.11 9.05 -11.69
N VAL A 131 0.19 8.41 -12.83
CA VAL A 131 -0.08 8.97 -14.16
C VAL A 131 -1.58 9.01 -14.48
N ASP A 132 -2.32 7.98 -14.10
CA ASP A 132 -3.76 7.86 -14.41
C ASP A 132 -4.68 8.54 -13.37
N GLY A 133 -4.13 9.05 -12.27
CA GLY A 133 -4.85 9.73 -11.20
C GLY A 133 -5.52 8.79 -10.18
N THR A 134 -5.22 7.49 -10.23
CA THR A 134 -5.62 6.54 -9.18
C THR A 134 -4.97 6.91 -7.86
N ILE A 135 -3.69 7.31 -7.88
CA ILE A 135 -2.96 7.81 -6.71
C ILE A 135 -3.03 9.34 -6.71
N ASP A 136 -3.48 9.91 -5.60
CA ASP A 136 -3.84 11.33 -5.52
C ASP A 136 -2.64 12.22 -5.18
N VAL A 137 -1.70 11.72 -4.38
CA VAL A 137 -0.62 12.53 -3.82
C VAL A 137 0.62 11.69 -3.51
N ILE A 138 1.78 12.36 -3.50
CA ILE A 138 3.03 11.80 -3.01
C ILE A 138 3.22 12.25 -1.56
N CYS A 139 3.49 11.31 -0.65
CA CYS A 139 3.76 11.55 0.78
C CYS A 139 5.13 10.95 1.16
N THR A 140 5.84 11.51 2.13
CA THR A 140 7.19 11.02 2.45
C THR A 140 7.21 9.86 3.43
N ASP A 141 6.20 9.76 4.30
CA ASP A 141 6.19 8.87 5.48
C ASP A 141 7.46 9.03 6.35
N HIS A 142 7.73 10.27 6.80
CA HIS A 142 8.89 10.61 7.64
C HIS A 142 8.55 10.66 9.13
#